data_AF-A0A259SMI3-F1
#
_entry.id   AF-A0A259SMI3-F1
#
_cell.length_a   1.000
_cell.length_b   1.000
_cell.length_c   1.000
_cell.angle_alpha   90.00
_cell.angle_beta   90.00
_cell.angle_gamma   90.00
#
_symmetry.space_group_name_H-M   'P 1'
#
loop_
_entity.id
_entity.type
_entity.pdbx_description
1 polymer ?
#
loop_
_entity_poly.entity_id
_entity_poly.type
_entity_poly.pdbx_seq_one_letter_code
_entity_poly.pdbx_strand_id
1 'polypeptide(L)'
;MQTIEVGIPGTADADGIVRTYLAEVVSRYHGRPATDGERDRALADEPYEDLQGDTGILLLARDGGDVVACAGARFVGDDAEL
;
A
#
# COMPACT_ATOMS: atom_id res chain seq x y z
N MET A 1 -10.07 1.24 -18.80
CA MET A 1 -8.85 2.00 -19.21
C MET A 1 -7.98 2.02 -17.99
N GLN A 2 -6.74 1.57 -18.12
CA GLN A 2 -5.86 1.39 -16.97
C GLN A 2 -4.95 2.59 -16.81
N THR A 3 -4.82 3.06 -15.58
CA THR A 3 -3.96 4.19 -15.22
C THR A 3 -3.14 3.87 -13.98
N ILE A 4 -2.00 4.55 -13.85
CA ILE A 4 -1.24 4.59 -12.61
C ILE A 4 -1.17 6.06 -12.23
N GLU A 5 -1.55 6.36 -11.00
CA GLU A 5 -1.60 7.72 -10.47
C GLU A 5 -0.98 7.79 -9.09
N VAL A 6 -0.55 9.00 -8.70
CA VAL A 6 -0.07 9.25 -7.34
C VAL A 6 -1.26 9.18 -6.38
N GLY A 7 -1.17 8.27 -5.42
CA GLY A 7 -2.12 8.13 -4.33
C GLY A 7 -1.79 9.07 -3.18
N ILE A 8 -2.80 9.35 -2.36
CA ILE A 8 -2.64 10.09 -1.11
C ILE A 8 -2.87 9.12 0.05
N PRO A 9 -1.88 8.89 0.94
CA PRO A 9 -2.06 8.07 2.12
C PRO A 9 -3.24 8.53 2.99
N GLY A 10 -3.97 7.58 3.59
CA GLY A 10 -5.14 7.84 4.43
C GLY A 10 -6.43 8.18 3.67
N THR A 11 -6.43 8.16 2.34
CA THR A 11 -7.67 8.16 1.56
C THR A 11 -8.32 6.78 1.58
N ALA A 12 -9.66 6.72 1.46
CA ALA A 12 -10.38 5.45 1.51
C ALA A 12 -9.90 4.44 0.45
N ASP A 13 -9.58 4.93 -0.75
CA ASP A 13 -9.02 4.14 -1.85
C ASP A 13 -7.64 3.56 -1.50
N ALA A 14 -6.74 4.40 -0.96
CA ALA A 14 -5.40 3.98 -0.54
C ALA A 14 -5.47 2.99 0.63
N ASP A 15 -6.25 3.29 1.67
CA ASP A 15 -6.42 2.41 2.83
C ASP A 15 -6.99 1.05 2.42
N GLY A 16 -7.99 1.03 1.54
CA GLY A 16 -8.63 -0.18 1.06
C GLY A 16 -7.65 -1.11 0.34
N ILE A 17 -6.88 -0.57 -0.60
CA ILE A 17 -5.95 -1.38 -1.39
C ILE A 17 -4.72 -1.79 -0.59
N VAL A 18 -4.18 -0.92 0.29
CA VAL A 18 -3.04 -1.26 1.16
C VAL A 18 -3.44 -2.35 2.14
N ARG A 19 -4.63 -2.29 2.74
CA ARG A 19 -5.14 -3.37 3.60
C ARG A 19 -5.33 -4.68 2.83
N THR A 20 -5.73 -4.61 1.57
CA THR A 20 -5.84 -5.79 0.69
C THR A 20 -4.46 -6.40 0.43
N TYR A 21 -3.48 -5.57 0.11
CA TYR A 21 -2.09 -5.98 -0.08
C TYR A 21 -1.50 -6.63 1.19
N LEU A 22 -1.66 -6.00 2.35
CA LEU A 22 -1.17 -6.56 3.62
C LEU A 22 -1.85 -7.90 3.97
N ALA A 23 -3.14 -8.05 3.67
CA ALA A 23 -3.84 -9.33 3.83
C ALA A 23 -3.20 -10.42 2.99
N GLU A 24 -2.81 -10.09 1.77
CA GLU A 24 -2.14 -10.99 0.83
C GLU A 24 -0.75 -11.38 1.36
N VAL A 25 0.08 -10.40 1.74
CA VAL A 25 1.43 -10.61 2.31
C VAL A 25 1.38 -11.50 3.56
N VAL A 26 0.54 -11.15 4.52
CA VAL A 26 0.37 -11.92 5.76
C VAL A 26 -0.11 -13.33 5.47
N SER A 27 -1.04 -13.49 4.51
CA SER A 27 -1.54 -14.81 4.14
C SER A 27 -0.46 -15.68 3.49
N ARG A 28 0.38 -15.13 2.62
CA ARG A 28 1.53 -15.83 2.03
C ARG A 28 2.53 -16.23 3.10
N TYR A 29 2.85 -15.34 4.03
CA TYR A 29 3.81 -15.60 5.10
C TYR A 29 3.36 -16.73 6.03
N HIS A 30 2.08 -16.78 6.38
CA HIS A 30 1.53 -17.78 7.30
C HIS A 30 0.97 -19.04 6.61
N GLY A 31 0.79 -19.03 5.29
CA GLY A 31 0.19 -20.15 4.54
C GLY A 31 -1.30 -20.37 4.83
N ARG A 32 -1.99 -19.36 5.38
CA ARG A 32 -3.44 -19.38 5.70
C ARG A 32 -4.02 -17.98 5.55
N PRO A 33 -5.35 -17.80 5.45
CA PRO A 33 -5.96 -16.48 5.44
C PRO A 33 -5.53 -15.63 6.65
N ALA A 34 -5.14 -14.38 6.39
CA ALA A 34 -4.83 -13.37 7.39
C ALA A 34 -6.06 -13.00 8.21
N THR A 35 -5.88 -12.82 9.51
CA THR A 35 -6.91 -12.27 10.40
C THR A 35 -6.88 -10.74 10.41
N ASP A 36 -7.99 -10.12 10.81
CA ASP A 36 -8.11 -8.67 10.92
C ASP A 36 -7.01 -8.07 11.82
N GLY A 37 -6.76 -8.68 12.97
CA GLY A 37 -5.72 -8.21 13.91
C GLY A 37 -4.28 -8.38 13.40
N GLU A 38 -4.02 -9.37 12.53
CA GLU A 38 -2.71 -9.50 11.89
C GLU A 38 -2.49 -8.41 10.84
N ARG A 39 -3.54 -8.03 10.09
CA ARG A 39 -3.48 -6.91 9.14
C ARG A 39 -3.28 -5.58 9.86
N ASP A 40 -4.01 -5.35 10.95
CA ASP A 40 -3.86 -4.13 11.75
C ASP A 40 -2.46 -4.03 12.36
N ARG A 41 -1.89 -5.16 12.81
CA ARG A 41 -0.51 -5.21 13.27
C ARG A 41 0.47 -4.91 12.13
N ALA A 42 0.31 -5.54 10.97
CA ALA A 42 1.18 -5.29 9.82
C ALA A 42 1.17 -3.80 9.40
N LEU A 43 0.00 -3.16 9.44
CA LEU A 43 -0.13 -1.73 9.16
C LEU A 43 0.52 -0.85 10.24
N ALA A 44 0.48 -1.27 11.50
CA ALA A 44 1.13 -0.56 12.60
C ALA A 44 2.66 -0.73 12.59
N ASP A 45 3.15 -1.91 12.18
CA ASP A 45 4.57 -2.21 12.08
C ASP A 45 5.19 -1.50 10.86
N GLU A 46 4.46 -1.41 9.75
CA GLU A 46 4.87 -0.73 8.53
C GLU A 46 3.82 0.32 8.09
N PRO A 47 3.78 1.49 8.76
CA PRO A 47 2.91 2.57 8.35
C PRO A 47 3.36 3.12 6.99
N TYR A 48 2.41 3.55 6.17
CA TYR A 48 2.65 4.03 4.81
C TYR A 48 2.35 5.53 4.64
N GLU A 49 2.08 6.22 5.75
CA GLU A 49 1.74 7.65 5.78
C GLU A 49 2.86 8.57 5.27
N ASP A 50 4.10 8.07 5.27
CA ASP A 50 5.30 8.74 4.79
C ASP A 50 5.54 8.57 3.27
N LEU A 51 4.73 7.79 2.57
CA LEU A 51 4.79 7.60 1.12
C LEU A 51 4.19 8.78 0.34
N GLN A 52 4.63 9.99 0.67
CA GLN A 52 4.18 11.23 0.04
C GLN A 52 5.21 12.35 0.18
N GLY A 53 5.14 13.34 -0.71
CA GLY A 53 5.98 14.53 -0.66
C GLY A 53 7.46 14.20 -0.85
N ASP A 54 8.30 14.72 0.03
CA ASP A 54 9.77 14.57 -0.04
C ASP A 54 10.27 13.25 0.57
N THR A 55 9.40 12.47 1.23
CA THR A 55 9.79 11.24 1.93
C THR A 55 9.42 9.97 1.17
N GLY A 56 8.57 10.06 0.15
CA GLY A 56 8.22 8.91 -0.67
C GLY A 56 7.07 9.17 -1.64
N ILE A 57 6.62 8.09 -2.25
CA ILE A 57 5.52 8.09 -3.22
C ILE A 57 4.66 6.84 -3.07
N LEU A 58 3.36 7.05 -3.01
CA LEU A 58 2.35 6.02 -3.16
C LEU A 58 1.78 6.08 -4.57
N LEU A 59 1.71 4.94 -5.24
CA LEU A 59 1.13 4.78 -6.55
C LEU A 59 -0.08 3.86 -6.48
N LEU A 60 -1.18 4.27 -7.10
CA LEU A 60 -2.39 3.47 -7.23
C LEU A 60 -2.60 3.11 -8.69
N ALA A 61 -2.78 1.82 -8.97
CA ALA A 61 -3.22 1.36 -10.27
C ALA A 61 -4.75 1.31 -10.29
N ARG A 62 -5.36 1.89 -11.30
CA ARG A 62 -6.80 1.83 -11.55
C ARG A 62 -7.12 1.07 -12.81
N ASP A 63 -8.24 0.35 -12.79
CA ASP A 63 -8.93 -0.08 -14.01
C ASP A 63 -10.32 0.55 -14.05
N GLY A 64 -10.48 1.59 -14.86
CA GLY A 64 -11.68 2.42 -14.82
C GLY A 64 -11.75 3.22 -13.52
N GLY A 65 -12.80 3.02 -12.72
CA GLY A 65 -12.98 3.71 -11.43
C GLY A 65 -12.34 2.98 -10.25
N ASP A 66 -12.05 1.69 -10.40
CA ASP A 66 -11.66 0.83 -9.29
C ASP A 66 -10.14 0.82 -9.10
N VAL A 67 -9.70 0.94 -7.84
CA VAL A 67 -8.29 0.72 -7.48
C VAL A 67 -8.03 -0.78 -7.41
N VAL A 68 -7.06 -1.26 -8.19
CA VAL A 68 -6.77 -2.69 -8.35
C VAL A 68 -5.40 -3.10 -7.83
N ALA A 69 -4.48 -2.16 -7.64
CA ALA A 69 -3.17 -2.41 -7.02
C ALA A 69 -2.57 -1.14 -6.43
N CYS A 70 -1.57 -1.30 -5.57
CA CYS A 70 -0.74 -0.23 -5.07
C CYS A 70 0.75 -0.60 -5.10
N ALA A 71 1.60 0.42 -5.17
CA ALA A 71 3.03 0.31 -4.94
C ALA A 71 3.49 1.54 -4.13
N GLY A 72 4.41 1.33 -3.20
CA GLY A 72 4.98 2.38 -2.37
C GLY A 72 6.49 2.41 -2.52
N ALA A 73 7.09 3.60 -2.53
CA ALA A 73 8.54 3.75 -2.42
C ALA A 73 8.90 4.86 -1.42
N ARG A 74 9.82 4.58 -0.49
CA ARG A 74 10.43 5.58 0.39
C ARG A 74 11.67 6.17 -0.26
N PHE A 75 11.90 7.46 -0.09
CA PHE A 75 13.09 8.12 -0.59
C PHE A 75 14.19 8.10 0.48
N VAL A 76 15.31 7.48 0.15
CA VAL A 76 16.47 7.35 1.03
C VAL A 76 17.69 7.90 0.29
N GLY A 77 18.06 9.15 0.60
CA GLY A 77 19.07 9.86 -0.18
C GLY A 77 18.57 10.13 -1.61
N ASP A 78 19.32 9.67 -2.60
CA ASP A 78 18.98 9.79 -4.03
C ASP A 78 18.25 8.55 -4.57
N ASP A 79 17.98 7.55 -3.72
CA ASP A 79 17.37 6.27 -4.09
C ASP A 79 15.91 6.18 -3.63
N ALA A 80 15.13 5.35 -4.34
CA ALA A 80 13.76 4.99 -3.97
C ALA A 80 13.70 3.49 -3.58
N GLU A 81 13.35 3.21 -2.33
CA GLU A 81 13.25 1.86 -1.76
C GLU A 81 11.79 1.41 -1.73
N LEU A 82 11.52 0.23 -2.29
CA LEU A 82 10.19 -0.41 -2.34
C LEU A 82 9.94 -1.33 -1.15
#